data_AF-A0AA95K3F2-F1
#
_entry.id   AF-A0AA95K3F2-F1
#
_cell.length_a   1.000
_cell.length_b   1.000
_cell.length_c   1.000
_cell.angle_alpha   90.00
_cell.angle_beta   90.00
_cell.angle_gamma   90.00
#
_symmetry.space_group_name_H-M   'P 1'
#
loop_
_entity.id
_entity.type
_entity.pdbx_description
1 polymer ?
#
loop_
_entity_poly.entity_id
_entity_poly.type
_entity_poly.pdbx_seq_one_letter_code
_entity_poly.pdbx_strand_id
1 'polypeptide(L)'
;MRIKKVSAKFILLIFLFSIFPSLHAKKLYLNRKNNIVIEDTSKPFSSYTWLVAHNAYSNDNIFSNQYGLPVSELLKYGVRGLMLDLYDYENSIYLCHKSCYFSNYGKFFETVSYSVIPFLRNNPREVVTIFLEDHSSRSMLEQELAKIQGLEEFLFNPSVWAEYKQWPSLEELIQKNQRLVIITDNKRNSGYYEINGKEIHLIFGPDLTVENYWSLGDTYLSHNYACVSRWPEIPLSTKKSSYFYNQWERLVVMNQFHGIPFYPHSTSDNKFKALFTREQKYCLPETEKMPNYVAVDNVTSGDAKEYVQWLNSGGILFYKDLTFDTENLICGFSIVESGSSDLNKFRCDQPIRSIKINRLKEGTIIRIFDKSYKFQNSEYVELTMKKDMSDTEEFKIDLENYNFENSYYKYIYYGKKLDKKTFQKIEVIVSYAQEKKL
;
A
#
# COMPACT_ATOMS: atom_id res chain seq x y z
N MET A 1 -20.88 15.23 44.00
CA MET A 1 -21.37 13.87 43.70
C MET A 1 -22.71 13.97 42.96
N ARG A 2 -22.72 13.85 41.62
CA ARG A 2 -23.93 13.67 40.80
C ARG A 2 -23.52 12.99 39.51
N ILE A 3 -23.52 11.66 39.55
CA ILE A 3 -23.31 10.79 38.38
C ILE A 3 -24.55 10.94 37.51
N LYS A 4 -24.43 11.54 36.33
CA LYS A 4 -25.50 11.57 35.34
C LYS A 4 -25.69 10.15 34.79
N LYS A 5 -26.92 9.64 34.90
CA LYS A 5 -27.39 8.39 34.31
C LYS A 5 -27.10 8.39 32.81
N VAL A 6 -26.06 7.67 32.39
CA VAL A 6 -25.90 7.26 30.98
C VAL A 6 -27.01 6.26 30.70
N SER A 7 -27.86 6.56 29.73
CA SER A 7 -29.03 5.74 29.41
C SER A 7 -28.60 4.34 28.95
N ALA A 8 -29.29 3.30 29.44
CA ALA A 8 -29.03 1.89 29.10
C ALA A 8 -29.09 1.58 27.60
N LYS A 9 -29.68 2.47 26.77
CA LYS A 9 -29.68 2.36 25.30
C LYS A 9 -28.30 2.58 24.67
N PHE A 10 -27.41 3.36 25.31
CA PHE A 10 -26.05 3.59 24.81
C PHE A 10 -25.13 2.39 25.08
N ILE A 11 -25.35 1.66 26.18
CA ILE A 11 -24.61 0.45 26.53
C ILE A 11 -25.05 -0.74 25.66
N LEU A 12 -26.33 -0.80 25.28
CA LEU A 12 -26.85 -1.87 24.42
C LEU A 12 -26.35 -1.77 22.97
N LEU A 13 -26.07 -0.56 22.46
CA LEU A 13 -25.48 -0.38 21.13
C LEU A 13 -24.03 -0.89 21.06
N ILE A 14 -23.27 -0.75 22.14
CA ILE A 14 -21.88 -1.24 22.23
C ILE A 14 -21.86 -2.77 22.36
N PHE A 15 -22.83 -3.37 23.05
CA PHE A 15 -22.94 -4.82 23.24
C PHE A 15 -23.39 -5.61 22.00
N LEU A 16 -24.09 -4.98 21.04
CA LEU A 16 -24.50 -5.66 19.80
C LEU A 16 -23.36 -5.77 18.77
N PHE A 17 -22.32 -4.95 18.87
CA PHE A 17 -21.17 -4.98 17.95
C PHE A 17 -20.01 -5.88 18.44
N SER A 18 -20.01 -6.34 19.69
CA SER A 18 -18.92 -7.17 20.25
C SER A 18 -19.01 -8.65 19.88
N ILE A 19 -20.14 -9.15 19.35
CA ILE A 19 -20.36 -10.59 19.10
C ILE A 19 -20.22 -10.99 17.60
N PHE A 20 -20.20 -10.03 16.67
CA PHE A 20 -20.10 -10.30 15.22
C PHE A 20 -18.81 -9.91 14.45
N PRO A 21 -17.69 -9.49 15.07
CA PRO A 21 -16.62 -8.88 14.30
C PRO A 21 -15.77 -9.84 13.46
N SER A 22 -15.64 -11.11 13.88
CA SER A 22 -14.81 -12.09 13.17
C SER A 22 -15.41 -12.57 11.84
N LEU A 23 -16.74 -12.55 11.68
CA LEU A 23 -17.42 -12.96 10.45
C LEU A 23 -17.45 -11.86 9.39
N HIS A 24 -17.55 -10.59 9.78
CA HIS A 24 -17.64 -9.47 8.83
C HIS A 24 -16.28 -9.18 8.16
N ALA A 25 -15.19 -9.20 8.93
CA ALA A 25 -13.82 -9.10 8.40
C ALA A 25 -13.47 -10.31 7.51
N LYS A 26 -13.81 -11.55 7.94
CA LYS A 26 -13.64 -12.76 7.11
C LYS A 26 -14.42 -12.72 5.80
N LYS A 27 -15.64 -12.16 5.80
CA LYS A 27 -16.49 -12.10 4.60
C LYS A 27 -15.96 -11.08 3.58
N LEU A 28 -15.35 -9.98 4.03
CA LEU A 28 -14.64 -9.03 3.15
C LEU A 28 -13.35 -9.64 2.59
N TYR A 29 -12.64 -10.46 3.39
CA TYR A 29 -11.40 -11.15 3.00
C TYR A 29 -11.59 -12.15 1.84
N LEU A 30 -12.71 -12.87 1.79
CA LEU A 30 -12.94 -13.92 0.79
C LEU A 30 -13.16 -13.42 -0.66
N ASN A 31 -13.41 -12.12 -0.87
CA ASN A 31 -13.75 -11.56 -2.19
C ASN A 31 -12.60 -10.79 -2.89
N ARG A 32 -11.43 -10.60 -2.27
CA ARG A 32 -10.29 -9.84 -2.85
C ARG A 32 -9.02 -10.70 -2.97
N LYS A 33 -9.13 -11.81 -3.69
CA LYS A 33 -8.18 -12.93 -3.71
C LYS A 33 -6.90 -12.75 -4.55
N ASN A 34 -6.58 -11.57 -5.07
CA ASN A 34 -5.38 -11.40 -5.90
C ASN A 34 -4.38 -10.52 -5.15
N ASN A 35 -3.16 -11.00 -4.90
CA ASN A 35 -2.07 -10.21 -4.31
C ASN A 35 -1.74 -8.98 -5.17
N ILE A 36 -0.99 -8.02 -4.62
CA ILE A 36 -0.38 -6.98 -5.47
C ILE A 36 0.61 -7.68 -6.40
N VAL A 37 0.44 -7.49 -7.70
CA VAL A 37 1.24 -8.11 -8.76
C VAL A 37 2.30 -7.12 -9.22
N ILE A 38 3.55 -7.58 -9.26
CA ILE A 38 4.68 -6.86 -9.84
C ILE A 38 5.15 -7.69 -11.05
N GLU A 39 4.84 -7.22 -12.26
CA GLU A 39 5.16 -7.93 -13.51
C GLU A 39 6.63 -7.81 -13.89
N ASP A 40 7.15 -6.59 -13.83
CA ASP A 40 8.55 -6.29 -14.13
C ASP A 40 9.32 -6.13 -12.82
N THR A 41 10.25 -7.05 -12.55
CA THR A 41 11.13 -7.07 -11.37
C THR A 41 12.55 -6.58 -11.67
N SER A 42 12.83 -6.15 -12.91
CA SER A 42 14.15 -5.71 -13.34
C SER A 42 14.52 -4.29 -12.88
N LYS A 43 13.53 -3.51 -12.44
CA LYS A 43 13.75 -2.14 -11.96
C LYS A 43 14.37 -2.13 -10.55
N PRO A 44 15.08 -1.06 -10.17
CA PRO A 44 15.57 -0.86 -8.80
C PRO A 44 14.45 -1.03 -7.77
N PHE A 45 14.77 -1.56 -6.59
CA PHE A 45 13.81 -1.69 -5.48
C PHE A 45 13.10 -0.36 -5.15
N SER A 46 13.78 0.77 -5.33
CA SER A 46 13.25 2.12 -5.12
C SER A 46 12.24 2.59 -6.17
N SER A 47 11.92 1.77 -7.17
CA SER A 47 10.89 2.03 -8.19
C SER A 47 9.52 1.45 -7.85
N TYR A 48 9.41 0.66 -6.78
CA TYR A 48 8.14 0.01 -6.39
C TYR A 48 7.49 0.68 -5.18
N THR A 49 6.17 0.53 -5.11
CA THR A 49 5.34 0.92 -3.97
C THR A 49 4.80 -0.30 -3.24
N TRP A 50 4.89 -0.29 -1.91
CA TRP A 50 4.45 -1.37 -1.04
C TRP A 50 3.34 -0.92 -0.10
N LEU A 51 2.33 -1.77 0.09
CA LEU A 51 1.28 -1.54 1.08
C LEU A 51 1.82 -1.85 2.48
N VAL A 52 1.64 -0.91 3.41
CA VAL A 52 2.14 -0.99 4.78
C VAL A 52 0.98 -0.98 5.78
N ALA A 53 1.01 -1.94 6.70
CA ALA A 53 0.09 -1.97 7.83
C ALA A 53 0.70 -1.19 9.00
N HIS A 54 0.08 -0.07 9.36
CA HIS A 54 0.42 0.68 10.58
C HIS A 54 0.05 -0.15 11.82
N ASN A 55 0.96 -0.22 12.81
CA ASN A 55 0.85 -1.04 14.01
C ASN A 55 0.25 -2.41 13.73
N ALA A 56 0.91 -3.17 12.85
CA ALA A 56 0.39 -4.39 12.22
C ALA A 56 -0.03 -5.48 13.21
N TYR A 57 0.44 -5.37 14.45
CA TYR A 57 0.15 -6.27 15.57
C TYR A 57 -1.19 -5.96 16.26
N SER A 58 -1.67 -4.70 16.20
CA SER A 58 -2.87 -4.21 16.87
C SER A 58 -4.12 -4.65 16.11
N ASN A 59 -4.84 -5.69 16.57
CA ASN A 59 -5.96 -6.28 15.80
C ASN A 59 -7.23 -6.67 16.60
N ASP A 60 -7.29 -6.48 17.92
CA ASP A 60 -8.32 -7.10 18.76
C ASP A 60 -9.69 -6.41 18.74
N ASN A 61 -9.74 -5.09 18.53
CA ASN A 61 -10.97 -4.31 18.69
C ASN A 61 -11.15 -3.23 17.60
N ILE A 62 -12.30 -2.55 17.60
CA ILE A 62 -12.66 -1.58 16.56
C ILE A 62 -11.75 -0.33 16.52
N PHE A 63 -11.03 -0.07 17.61
CA PHE A 63 -9.96 0.94 17.73
C PHE A 63 -8.57 0.30 17.62
N SER A 64 -8.46 -0.88 17.03
CA SER A 64 -7.18 -1.44 16.63
C SER A 64 -6.82 -0.99 15.22
N ASN A 65 -5.52 -0.94 14.94
CA ASN A 65 -5.01 -0.46 13.66
C ASN A 65 -5.33 -1.46 12.54
N GLN A 66 -5.44 -2.76 12.82
CA GLN A 66 -5.73 -3.80 11.83
C GLN A 66 -6.85 -4.74 12.31
N TYR A 67 -8.02 -4.16 12.60
CA TYR A 67 -9.12 -4.85 13.26
C TYR A 67 -9.48 -6.22 12.64
N GLY A 68 -9.33 -7.27 13.43
CA GLY A 68 -9.68 -8.65 13.09
C GLY A 68 -8.67 -9.37 12.19
N LEU A 69 -7.49 -8.81 11.93
CA LEU A 69 -6.49 -9.39 11.04
C LEU A 69 -5.11 -9.48 11.70
N PRO A 70 -4.61 -10.69 12.00
CA PRO A 70 -3.24 -10.88 12.46
C PRO A 70 -2.24 -10.69 11.32
N VAL A 71 -0.96 -10.50 11.67
CA VAL A 71 0.16 -10.28 10.71
C VAL A 71 0.21 -11.33 9.60
N SER A 72 -0.01 -12.60 9.91
CA SER A 72 -0.02 -13.68 8.92
C SER A 72 -1.11 -13.51 7.84
N GLU A 73 -2.28 -12.96 8.19
CA GLU A 73 -3.36 -12.67 7.26
C GLU A 73 -3.14 -11.35 6.50
N LEU A 74 -2.48 -10.36 7.12
CA LEU A 74 -2.04 -9.13 6.44
C LEU A 74 -1.07 -9.45 5.29
N LEU A 75 -0.09 -10.33 5.55
CA LEU A 75 0.86 -10.78 4.52
C LEU A 75 0.15 -11.52 3.37
N LYS A 76 -0.79 -12.41 3.67
CA LYS A 76 -1.64 -13.07 2.66
C LYS A 76 -2.54 -12.11 1.90
N TYR A 77 -2.92 -10.99 2.51
CA TYR A 77 -3.71 -9.96 1.85
C TYR A 77 -2.89 -9.14 0.84
N GLY A 78 -1.56 -9.17 0.91
CA GLY A 78 -0.67 -8.40 0.03
C GLY A 78 0.06 -7.26 0.73
N VAL A 79 -0.02 -7.16 2.06
CA VAL A 79 0.85 -6.25 2.83
C VAL A 79 2.30 -6.72 2.71
N ARG A 80 3.21 -5.79 2.46
CA ARG A 80 4.66 -6.04 2.39
C ARG A 80 5.47 -5.09 3.27
N GLY A 81 4.84 -4.10 3.90
CA GLY A 81 5.42 -3.34 5.01
C GLY A 81 4.67 -3.59 6.32
N LEU A 82 5.40 -3.79 7.42
CA LEU A 82 4.84 -3.95 8.75
C LEU A 82 5.44 -2.89 9.67
N MET A 83 4.62 -2.02 10.25
CA MET A 83 5.05 -1.12 11.34
C MET A 83 4.78 -1.78 12.68
N LEU A 84 5.82 -1.90 13.51
CA LEU A 84 5.78 -2.57 14.81
C LEU A 84 6.40 -1.66 15.87
N ASP A 85 5.76 -1.60 17.04
CA ASP A 85 6.25 -0.83 18.18
C ASP A 85 6.84 -1.81 19.19
N LEU A 86 8.09 -1.60 19.58
CA LEU A 86 8.86 -2.52 20.40
C LEU A 86 9.10 -1.91 21.78
N TYR A 87 8.77 -2.66 22.83
CA TYR A 87 9.02 -2.27 24.22
C TYR A 87 9.63 -3.42 25.01
N ASP A 88 10.67 -3.12 25.80
CA ASP A 88 11.20 -4.04 26.81
C ASP A 88 10.11 -4.27 27.89
N TYR A 89 9.69 -5.52 28.04
CA TYR A 89 8.68 -5.93 29.03
C TYR A 89 8.87 -7.38 29.44
N GLU A 90 8.78 -7.68 30.74
CA GLU A 90 8.93 -9.04 31.30
C GLU A 90 10.10 -9.86 30.72
N ASN A 91 11.30 -9.25 30.65
CA ASN A 91 12.53 -9.87 30.12
C ASN A 91 12.43 -10.35 28.65
N SER A 92 11.62 -9.67 27.84
CA SER A 92 11.47 -9.89 26.39
C SER A 92 11.16 -8.54 25.72
N ILE A 93 11.00 -8.55 24.39
CA ILE A 93 10.41 -7.44 23.65
C ILE A 93 8.98 -7.79 23.28
N TYR A 94 8.06 -6.91 23.65
CA TYR A 94 6.64 -7.05 23.35
C TYR A 94 6.18 -5.99 22.35
N LEU A 95 5.11 -6.33 21.64
CA LEU A 95 4.41 -5.45 20.70
C LEU A 95 3.28 -4.72 21.43
N CYS A 96 3.47 -3.42 21.65
CA CYS A 96 2.62 -2.62 22.53
C CYS A 96 2.55 -1.18 22.02
N HIS A 97 1.43 -0.49 22.24
CA HIS A 97 1.31 0.92 21.92
C HIS A 97 1.44 1.77 23.19
N LYS A 98 2.58 2.45 23.36
CA LYS A 98 2.98 3.25 24.55
C LYS A 98 3.17 2.48 25.85
N SER A 99 2.33 1.47 26.16
CA SER A 99 2.41 0.71 27.41
C SER A 99 1.92 -0.74 27.26
N CYS A 100 2.81 -1.69 27.57
CA CYS A 100 2.48 -3.12 27.59
C CYS A 100 1.51 -3.54 28.70
N TYR A 101 1.25 -2.69 29.70
CA TYR A 101 0.23 -2.99 30.70
C TYR A 101 -1.20 -2.86 30.16
N PHE A 102 -1.41 -1.98 29.17
CA PHE A 102 -2.74 -1.68 28.62
C PHE A 102 -2.94 -2.22 27.21
N SER A 103 -1.86 -2.40 26.46
CA SER A 103 -1.88 -2.91 25.09
C SER A 103 -0.72 -3.87 24.91
N ASN A 104 -0.98 -5.17 25.00
CA ASN A 104 0.01 -6.22 24.80
C ASN A 104 -0.52 -7.21 23.77
N TYR A 105 0.19 -7.31 22.63
CA TYR A 105 -0.18 -8.18 21.52
C TYR A 105 0.81 -9.34 21.33
N GLY A 106 1.55 -9.69 22.39
CA GLY A 106 2.54 -10.76 22.38
C GLY A 106 3.94 -10.28 22.05
N LYS A 107 4.85 -11.25 21.91
CA LYS A 107 6.28 -11.00 21.79
C LYS A 107 6.67 -10.73 20.33
N PHE A 108 7.65 -9.84 20.15
CA PHE A 108 8.18 -9.50 18.83
C PHE A 108 8.71 -10.73 18.10
N PHE A 109 9.56 -11.53 18.76
CA PHE A 109 10.16 -12.70 18.12
C PHE A 109 9.12 -13.72 17.64
N GLU A 110 8.00 -13.89 18.34
CA GLU A 110 6.92 -14.82 17.96
C GLU A 110 6.22 -14.35 16.69
N THR A 111 5.92 -13.05 16.59
CA THR A 111 5.30 -12.47 15.39
C THR A 111 6.15 -12.71 14.15
N VAL A 112 7.46 -12.46 14.24
CA VAL A 112 8.38 -12.67 13.12
C VAL A 112 8.55 -14.16 12.82
N SER A 113 8.75 -15.00 13.84
CA SER A 113 8.99 -16.44 13.70
C SER A 113 7.80 -17.21 13.12
N TYR A 114 6.57 -16.82 13.47
CA TYR A 114 5.36 -17.56 13.10
C TYR A 114 4.60 -16.93 11.93
N SER A 115 4.88 -15.67 11.57
CA SER A 115 4.21 -15.02 10.44
C SER A 115 5.18 -14.68 9.30
N VAL A 116 6.25 -13.94 9.57
CA VAL A 116 7.13 -13.38 8.52
C VAL A 116 8.05 -14.43 7.91
N ILE A 117 8.78 -15.18 8.75
CA ILE A 117 9.73 -16.20 8.26
C ILE A 117 9.02 -17.30 7.45
N PRO A 118 7.90 -17.91 7.92
CA PRO A 118 7.18 -18.89 7.13
C PRO A 118 6.60 -18.30 5.84
N PHE A 119 6.16 -17.04 5.86
CA PHE A 119 5.69 -16.36 4.66
C PHE A 119 6.81 -16.22 3.61
N LEU A 120 7.99 -15.75 3.99
CA LEU A 120 9.12 -15.59 3.06
C LEU A 120 9.61 -16.94 2.51
N ARG A 121 9.58 -18.02 3.31
CA ARG A 121 9.90 -19.38 2.85
C ARG A 121 8.90 -19.91 1.83
N ASN A 122 7.61 -19.69 2.08
CA ASN A 122 6.54 -20.17 1.20
C ASN A 122 6.34 -19.31 -0.06
N ASN A 123 6.88 -18.09 -0.08
CA ASN A 123 6.73 -17.15 -1.18
C ASN A 123 8.11 -16.61 -1.60
N PRO A 124 8.87 -17.34 -2.43
CA PRO A 124 10.29 -17.07 -2.70
C PRO A 124 10.55 -15.77 -3.48
N ARG A 125 9.53 -15.21 -4.14
CA ARG A 125 9.64 -13.95 -4.89
C ARG A 125 9.22 -12.71 -4.10
N GLU A 126 8.78 -12.88 -2.86
CA GLU A 126 8.25 -11.78 -2.05
C GLU A 126 9.34 -11.11 -1.22
N VAL A 127 9.26 -9.79 -1.09
CA VAL A 127 10.13 -8.96 -0.24
C VAL A 127 9.27 -8.28 0.83
N VAL A 128 9.72 -8.30 2.09
CA VAL A 128 9.03 -7.69 3.22
C VAL A 128 9.92 -6.66 3.89
N THR A 129 9.34 -5.52 4.27
CA THR A 129 9.98 -4.49 5.08
C THR A 129 9.31 -4.43 6.45
N ILE A 130 10.10 -4.45 7.52
CA ILE A 130 9.63 -4.21 8.89
C ILE A 130 10.18 -2.86 9.35
N PHE A 131 9.28 -1.96 9.72
CA PHE A 131 9.58 -0.69 10.37
C PHE A 131 9.39 -0.86 11.87
N LEU A 132 10.40 -0.48 12.66
CA LEU A 132 10.41 -0.58 14.10
C LEU A 132 10.35 0.83 14.71
N GLU A 133 9.28 1.13 15.43
CA GLU A 133 9.29 2.17 16.45
C GLU A 133 9.87 1.55 17.73
N ASP A 134 11.16 1.78 17.96
CA ASP A 134 11.98 0.89 18.79
C ASP A 134 12.39 1.53 20.11
N HIS A 135 11.64 1.22 21.18
CA HIS A 135 11.93 1.67 22.54
C HIS A 135 12.72 0.62 23.35
N SER A 136 13.18 -0.45 22.71
CA SER A 136 13.92 -1.54 23.37
C SER A 136 15.39 -1.21 23.60
N SER A 137 16.03 -1.92 24.53
CA SER A 137 17.48 -1.89 24.67
C SER A 137 18.17 -2.74 23.59
N ARG A 138 19.32 -2.28 23.09
CA ARG A 138 20.10 -2.98 22.06
C ARG A 138 20.37 -4.45 22.42
N SER A 139 20.74 -4.71 23.68
CA SER A 139 21.03 -6.06 24.16
C SER A 139 19.80 -6.96 24.21
N MET A 140 18.63 -6.42 24.56
CA MET A 140 17.38 -7.19 24.53
C MET A 140 16.98 -7.49 23.09
N LEU A 141 17.12 -6.51 22.19
CA LEU A 141 16.85 -6.70 20.77
C LEU A 141 17.75 -7.76 20.15
N GLU A 142 19.05 -7.74 20.44
CA GLU A 142 19.98 -8.79 20.02
C GLU A 142 19.55 -10.19 20.49
N GLN A 143 19.16 -10.32 21.77
CA GLN A 143 18.66 -11.60 22.32
C GLN A 143 17.35 -12.05 21.66
N GLU A 144 16.45 -11.13 21.34
CA GLU A 144 15.17 -11.43 20.68
C GLU A 144 15.38 -11.84 19.21
N LEU A 145 16.25 -11.14 18.48
CA LEU A 145 16.62 -11.49 17.12
C LEU A 145 17.25 -12.88 17.05
N ALA A 146 18.09 -13.24 18.03
CA ALA A 146 18.70 -14.57 18.14
C ALA A 146 17.71 -15.72 18.34
N LYS A 147 16.50 -15.45 18.86
CA LYS A 147 15.44 -16.45 19.01
C LYS A 147 14.75 -16.79 17.67
N ILE A 148 14.88 -15.95 16.66
CA ILE A 148 14.17 -16.10 15.38
C ILE A 148 14.99 -17.00 14.44
N GLN A 149 14.61 -18.27 14.35
CA GLN A 149 15.34 -19.26 13.55
C GLN A 149 15.26 -18.97 12.04
N GLY A 150 16.42 -18.81 11.41
CA GLY A 150 16.54 -18.57 9.97
C GLY A 150 16.25 -17.12 9.57
N LEU A 151 16.25 -16.18 10.53
CA LEU A 151 16.13 -14.75 10.25
C LEU A 151 17.22 -14.28 9.27
N GLU A 152 18.45 -14.71 9.52
CA GLU A 152 19.64 -14.32 8.77
C GLU A 152 19.64 -14.85 7.33
N GLU A 153 18.77 -15.82 6.99
CA GLU A 153 18.61 -16.33 5.62
C GLU A 153 18.07 -15.25 4.68
N PHE A 154 17.25 -14.31 5.18
CA PHE A 154 16.49 -13.38 4.36
C PHE A 154 16.94 -11.92 4.48
N LEU A 155 17.74 -11.57 5.49
CA LEU A 155 18.01 -10.17 5.79
C LEU A 155 18.81 -9.47 4.70
N PHE A 156 18.34 -8.27 4.34
CA PHE A 156 19.09 -7.34 3.52
C PHE A 156 20.35 -6.90 4.26
N ASN A 157 21.50 -7.05 3.60
CA ASN A 157 22.79 -6.60 4.13
C ASN A 157 23.43 -5.64 3.10
N PRO A 158 23.60 -4.34 3.44
CA PRO A 158 24.14 -3.35 2.52
C PRO A 158 25.58 -3.65 2.08
N SER A 159 26.38 -4.39 2.87
CA SER A 159 27.76 -4.74 2.50
C SER A 159 27.84 -5.59 1.23
N VAL A 160 26.81 -6.40 0.95
CA VAL A 160 26.69 -7.22 -0.27
C VAL A 160 26.54 -6.35 -1.53
N TRP A 161 26.12 -5.10 -1.37
CA TRP A 161 25.84 -4.16 -2.45
C TRP A 161 26.75 -2.93 -2.41
N ALA A 162 27.89 -3.01 -1.72
CA ALA A 162 28.79 -1.86 -1.52
C ALA A 162 29.27 -1.20 -2.83
N GLU A 163 29.32 -1.95 -3.94
CA GLU A 163 29.72 -1.43 -5.26
C GLU A 163 28.56 -0.80 -6.05
N TYR A 164 27.32 -0.94 -5.58
CA TYR A 164 26.15 -0.44 -6.29
C TYR A 164 25.98 1.06 -6.07
N LYS A 165 25.77 1.80 -7.17
CA LYS A 165 25.53 3.26 -7.18
C LYS A 165 24.05 3.64 -7.05
N GLN A 166 23.16 2.65 -7.07
CA GLN A 166 21.72 2.78 -6.89
C GLN A 166 21.20 1.52 -6.18
N TRP A 167 19.93 1.51 -5.79
CA TRP A 167 19.31 0.30 -5.26
C TRP A 167 19.48 -0.89 -6.23
N PRO A 168 19.81 -2.10 -5.74
CA PRO A 168 19.70 -3.30 -6.55
C PRO A 168 18.27 -3.46 -7.08
N SER A 169 18.14 -4.16 -8.20
CA SER A 169 16.83 -4.52 -8.73
C SER A 169 16.07 -5.42 -7.77
N LEU A 170 14.74 -5.43 -7.89
CA LEU A 170 13.91 -6.33 -7.09
C LEU A 170 14.26 -7.81 -7.39
N GLU A 171 14.54 -8.15 -8.64
CA GLU A 171 14.95 -9.50 -9.03
C GLU A 171 16.31 -9.88 -8.42
N GLU A 172 17.29 -8.96 -8.35
CA GLU A 172 18.58 -9.23 -7.70
C GLU A 172 18.44 -9.47 -6.19
N LEU A 173 17.57 -8.72 -5.51
CA LEU A 173 17.24 -8.96 -4.10
C LEU A 173 16.62 -10.35 -3.91
N ILE A 174 15.72 -10.75 -4.82
CA ILE A 174 15.08 -12.07 -4.81
C ILE A 174 16.11 -13.18 -5.01
N GLN A 175 16.96 -13.06 -6.03
CA GLN A 175 17.96 -14.07 -6.39
C GLN A 175 19.03 -14.27 -5.32
N LYS A 176 19.44 -13.20 -4.62
CA LYS A 176 20.36 -13.29 -3.48
C LYS A 176 19.67 -13.61 -2.15
N ASN A 177 18.36 -13.84 -2.16
CA ASN A 177 17.51 -14.07 -1.00
C ASN A 177 17.60 -12.97 0.07
N GLN A 178 17.92 -11.72 -0.31
CA GLN A 178 17.93 -10.56 0.60
C GLN A 178 16.56 -9.86 0.58
N ARG A 179 15.56 -10.58 1.09
CA ARG A 179 14.14 -10.28 0.94
C ARG A 179 13.45 -9.79 2.22
N LEU A 180 14.20 -9.55 3.29
CA LEU A 180 13.70 -8.95 4.52
C LEU A 180 14.52 -7.68 4.84
N VAL A 181 13.88 -6.52 4.81
CA VAL A 181 14.49 -5.24 5.19
C VAL A 181 13.97 -4.86 6.57
N ILE A 182 14.87 -4.60 7.54
CA ILE A 182 14.47 -4.09 8.85
C ILE A 182 15.00 -2.66 9.01
N ILE A 183 14.08 -1.74 9.29
CA ILE A 183 14.34 -0.31 9.48
C ILE A 183 13.90 0.06 10.90
N THR A 184 14.80 0.60 11.70
CA THR A 184 14.52 1.09 13.07
C THR A 184 14.62 2.61 13.13
N ASP A 185 13.74 3.24 13.91
CA ASP A 185 13.84 4.66 14.23
C ASP A 185 14.77 4.96 15.42
N ASN A 186 15.32 3.91 16.06
CA ASN A 186 16.26 4.04 17.15
C ASN A 186 17.70 3.85 16.67
N LYS A 187 18.44 4.97 16.58
CA LYS A 187 19.85 4.97 16.15
C LYS A 187 20.73 4.02 16.96
N ARG A 188 20.48 3.86 18.27
CA ARG A 188 21.28 2.99 19.14
C ARG A 188 21.07 1.50 18.84
N ASN A 189 19.98 1.16 18.18
CA ASN A 189 19.62 -0.21 17.77
C ASN A 189 19.83 -0.43 16.25
N SER A 190 20.43 0.54 15.56
CA SER A 190 20.81 0.38 14.15
C SER A 190 22.24 -0.17 13.99
N GLY A 191 22.59 -0.63 12.80
CA GLY A 191 23.91 -1.16 12.46
C GLY A 191 23.97 -2.69 12.50
N TYR A 192 25.20 -3.20 12.56
CA TYR A 192 25.47 -4.63 12.50
C TYR A 192 25.22 -5.34 13.83
N TYR A 193 24.74 -6.57 13.73
CA TYR A 193 24.59 -7.54 14.81
C TYR A 193 25.19 -8.87 14.39
N GLU A 194 25.71 -9.63 15.35
CA GLU A 194 26.13 -11.01 15.14
C GLU A 194 25.07 -11.93 15.73
N ILE A 195 24.28 -12.57 14.86
CA ILE A 195 23.19 -13.46 15.27
C ILE A 195 23.45 -14.85 14.68
N ASN A 196 23.46 -15.87 15.54
CA ASN A 196 23.67 -17.27 15.13
C ASN A 196 24.95 -17.47 14.28
N GLY A 197 26.01 -16.71 14.59
CA GLY A 197 27.29 -16.76 13.86
C GLY A 197 27.26 -16.11 12.47
N LYS A 198 26.22 -15.34 12.14
CA LYS A 198 26.14 -14.54 10.91
C LYS A 198 25.93 -13.07 11.23
N GLU A 199 26.53 -12.22 10.41
CA GLU A 199 26.33 -10.78 10.47
C GLU A 199 24.98 -10.42 9.81
N ILE A 200 24.18 -9.63 10.53
CA ILE A 200 22.95 -9.03 10.01
C ILE A 200 23.00 -7.50 10.22
N HIS A 201 22.18 -6.74 9.50
CA HIS A 201 22.18 -5.28 9.57
C HIS A 201 20.77 -4.71 9.75
N LEU A 202 20.59 -3.83 10.74
CA LEU A 202 19.37 -3.04 10.93
C LEU A 202 19.60 -1.60 10.47
N ILE A 203 18.70 -1.08 9.65
CA ILE A 203 18.86 0.23 9.01
C ILE A 203 18.32 1.32 9.93
N PHE A 204 19.07 2.39 10.18
CA PHE A 204 18.51 3.60 10.79
C PHE A 204 17.65 4.33 9.77
N GLY A 205 16.33 4.45 10.01
CA GLY A 205 15.37 5.01 9.06
C GLY A 205 15.80 6.34 8.43
N PRO A 206 16.17 7.36 9.23
CA PRO A 206 16.66 8.65 8.75
C PRO A 206 17.88 8.61 7.80
N ASP A 207 18.60 7.49 7.71
CA ASP A 207 19.70 7.35 6.75
C ASP A 207 19.23 6.91 5.36
N LEU A 208 18.03 6.32 5.23
CA LEU A 208 17.58 5.67 3.99
C LEU A 208 16.22 6.13 3.49
N THR A 209 15.37 6.67 4.37
CA THR A 209 14.01 7.07 4.04
C THR A 209 13.78 8.57 4.26
N VAL A 210 12.74 9.09 3.63
CA VAL A 210 12.01 10.28 4.06
C VAL A 210 10.59 9.83 4.40
N GLU A 211 9.98 10.42 5.42
CA GLU A 211 8.67 10.02 5.93
C GLU A 211 7.86 11.25 6.30
N ASN A 212 6.59 11.32 5.90
CA ASN A 212 5.73 12.40 6.36
C ASN A 212 5.22 12.16 7.79
N TYR A 213 4.87 13.25 8.46
CA TYR A 213 4.22 13.23 9.76
C TYR A 213 3.05 12.25 9.79
N TRP A 214 3.04 11.39 10.80
CA TRP A 214 2.28 10.14 10.81
C TRP A 214 0.76 10.33 10.92
N SER A 215 0.32 11.45 11.47
CA SER A 215 -1.09 11.66 11.82
C SER A 215 -1.80 12.62 10.86
N LEU A 216 -2.91 12.16 10.28
CA LEU A 216 -3.94 12.98 9.63
C LEU A 216 -4.75 13.79 10.66
N GLY A 217 -4.58 13.55 11.95
CA GLY A 217 -5.29 14.28 13.00
C GLY A 217 -5.43 13.41 14.24
N ASP A 218 -5.50 14.06 15.41
CA ASP A 218 -5.54 13.36 16.70
C ASP A 218 -6.79 12.49 16.88
N THR A 219 -7.83 12.73 16.09
CA THR A 219 -9.07 11.95 16.08
C THR A 219 -9.47 11.65 14.63
N TYR A 220 -10.31 10.64 14.44
CA TYR A 220 -10.91 10.32 13.15
C TYR A 220 -11.89 11.41 12.64
N LEU A 221 -12.20 12.44 13.43
CA LEU A 221 -13.08 13.55 13.05
C LEU A 221 -12.34 14.73 12.40
N SER A 222 -11.01 14.77 12.50
CA SER A 222 -10.19 15.88 12.00
C SER A 222 -9.16 15.39 10.99
N HIS A 223 -9.09 16.07 9.84
CA HIS A 223 -8.14 15.75 8.77
C HIS A 223 -7.22 16.94 8.49
N ASN A 224 -5.92 16.74 8.69
CA ASN A 224 -4.84 17.59 8.27
C ASN A 224 -4.05 16.87 7.17
N TYR A 225 -4.32 17.26 5.94
CA TYR A 225 -3.64 16.72 4.77
C TYR A 225 -2.34 17.49 4.44
N ALA A 226 -1.73 18.24 5.35
CA ALA A 226 -0.37 18.75 5.13
C ALA A 226 0.67 17.61 5.11
N CYS A 227 1.57 17.60 4.13
CA CYS A 227 2.64 16.61 4.02
C CYS A 227 3.94 17.24 4.52
N VAL A 228 4.16 17.19 5.83
CA VAL A 228 5.36 17.75 6.47
C VAL A 228 6.27 16.62 6.92
N SER A 229 7.58 16.86 6.97
CA SER A 229 8.53 15.81 7.37
C SER A 229 8.29 15.33 8.81
N ARG A 230 8.43 14.01 9.03
CA ARG A 230 8.50 13.40 10.36
C ARG A 230 9.74 13.88 11.12
N TRP A 231 10.85 14.09 10.42
CA TRP A 231 12.13 14.52 10.98
C TRP A 231 12.44 15.94 10.49
N PRO A 232 12.30 16.98 11.34
CA PRO A 232 12.53 18.37 10.95
C PRO A 232 13.89 18.63 10.29
N GLU A 233 14.90 17.85 10.65
CA GLU A 233 16.26 17.91 10.13
C GLU A 233 16.45 17.27 8.75
N ILE A 234 15.47 16.49 8.26
CA ILE A 234 15.50 15.86 6.94
C ILE A 234 14.25 16.31 6.16
N PRO A 235 14.38 17.31 5.26
CA PRO A 235 13.30 17.71 4.36
C PRO A 235 12.81 16.54 3.50
N LEU A 236 11.51 16.51 3.19
CA LEU A 236 10.91 15.47 2.34
C LEU A 236 11.50 15.44 0.92
N SER A 237 12.03 16.57 0.44
CA SER A 237 12.70 16.69 -0.86
C SER A 237 14.12 16.08 -0.89
N THR A 238 14.63 15.57 0.24
CA THR A 238 15.96 14.95 0.31
C THR A 238 16.01 13.67 -0.53
N LYS A 239 16.76 13.70 -1.63
CA LYS A 239 16.77 12.60 -2.63
C LYS A 239 17.74 11.46 -2.34
N LYS A 240 18.80 11.72 -1.60
CA LYS A 240 19.95 10.81 -1.47
C LYS A 240 20.08 10.29 -0.04
N SER A 241 20.23 8.98 0.10
CA SER A 241 20.50 8.32 1.39
C SER A 241 21.85 8.76 1.95
N SER A 242 22.15 8.35 3.17
CA SER A 242 23.44 8.63 3.79
C SER A 242 24.60 8.02 2.98
N TYR A 243 25.82 8.51 3.21
CA TYR A 243 27.03 7.97 2.56
C TYR A 243 27.23 6.47 2.81
N PHE A 244 26.77 5.96 3.95
CA PHE A 244 26.85 4.53 4.26
C PHE A 244 26.03 3.68 3.28
N TYR A 245 24.91 4.20 2.77
CA TYR A 245 24.09 3.54 1.75
C TYR A 245 24.37 4.11 0.35
N ASN A 246 25.64 4.44 0.08
CA ASN A 246 26.15 4.87 -1.23
C ASN A 246 25.35 6.00 -1.90
N GLN A 247 24.68 6.85 -1.11
CA GLN A 247 23.79 7.89 -1.64
C GLN A 247 22.78 7.33 -2.66
N TRP A 248 22.27 6.12 -2.43
CA TRP A 248 21.13 5.59 -3.17
C TRP A 248 19.94 6.53 -3.08
N GLU A 249 18.99 6.36 -3.99
CA GLU A 249 17.74 7.11 -3.94
C GLU A 249 17.00 6.81 -2.62
N ARG A 250 16.60 7.85 -1.88
CA ARG A 250 15.80 7.66 -0.66
C ARG A 250 14.45 7.05 -0.98
N LEU A 251 13.98 6.20 -0.08
CA LEU A 251 12.63 5.67 -0.13
C LEU A 251 11.67 6.64 0.54
N VAL A 252 10.49 6.83 -0.06
CA VAL A 252 9.45 7.71 0.49
C VAL A 252 8.42 6.87 1.23
N VAL A 253 8.21 7.15 2.51
CA VAL A 253 7.16 6.55 3.35
C VAL A 253 6.01 7.54 3.50
N MET A 254 4.86 7.21 2.93
CA MET A 254 3.64 8.00 3.05
C MET A 254 2.71 7.44 4.12
N ASN A 255 2.58 8.14 5.25
CA ASN A 255 1.62 7.85 6.31
C ASN A 255 0.25 8.48 5.99
N GLN A 256 -0.80 7.66 6.07
CA GLN A 256 -2.20 8.01 5.87
C GLN A 256 -3.05 7.30 6.95
N PHE A 257 -2.99 7.80 8.18
CA PHE A 257 -3.78 7.32 9.30
C PHE A 257 -3.92 8.39 10.39
N HIS A 258 -4.81 8.20 11.35
CA HIS A 258 -5.04 9.14 12.46
C HIS A 258 -4.28 8.70 13.72
N GLY A 259 -4.13 9.62 14.68
CA GLY A 259 -3.57 9.30 15.99
C GLY A 259 -4.44 8.34 16.80
N ILE A 260 -5.75 8.29 16.52
CA ILE A 260 -6.67 7.29 17.06
C ILE A 260 -7.22 6.46 15.89
N PRO A 261 -6.84 5.17 15.77
CA PRO A 261 -7.40 4.29 14.76
C PRO A 261 -8.88 4.05 15.01
N PHE A 262 -9.68 4.02 13.95
CA PHE A 262 -11.09 3.65 14.02
C PHE A 262 -11.55 2.97 12.73
N TYR A 263 -11.79 1.65 12.82
CA TYR A 263 -12.05 0.80 11.65
C TYR A 263 -13.15 1.31 10.70
N PRO A 264 -14.33 1.78 11.17
CA PRO A 264 -15.38 2.27 10.27
C PRO A 264 -14.94 3.48 9.44
N HIS A 265 -14.07 4.32 10.00
CA HIS A 265 -13.60 5.54 9.36
C HIS A 265 -12.47 5.30 8.35
N SER A 266 -11.66 4.23 8.53
CA SER A 266 -10.66 3.81 7.54
C SER A 266 -11.24 3.58 6.14
N THR A 267 -12.54 3.25 6.04
CA THR A 267 -13.23 3.13 4.73
C THR A 267 -13.26 4.43 3.93
N SER A 268 -13.11 5.58 4.59
CA SER A 268 -13.02 6.92 4.00
C SER A 268 -11.58 7.36 3.77
N ASP A 269 -10.70 7.18 4.76
CA ASP A 269 -9.28 7.60 4.66
C ASP A 269 -8.53 6.82 3.57
N ASN A 270 -8.85 5.55 3.43
CA ASN A 270 -8.22 4.65 2.47
C ASN A 270 -8.96 4.59 1.13
N LYS A 271 -9.90 5.51 0.85
CA LYS A 271 -10.52 5.62 -0.49
C LYS A 271 -9.43 5.90 -1.51
N PHE A 272 -9.54 5.33 -2.72
CA PHE A 272 -8.60 5.60 -3.80
C PHE A 272 -8.43 7.11 -4.02
N LYS A 273 -9.55 7.84 -4.12
CA LYS A 273 -9.55 9.30 -4.27
C LYS A 273 -8.84 10.02 -3.11
N ALA A 274 -9.02 9.56 -1.87
CA ALA A 274 -8.39 10.19 -0.71
C ALA A 274 -6.87 10.00 -0.72
N LEU A 275 -6.41 8.77 -1.00
CA LEU A 275 -4.99 8.45 -1.15
C LEU A 275 -4.35 9.18 -2.33
N PHE A 276 -4.98 9.14 -3.51
CA PHE A 276 -4.53 9.88 -4.69
C PHE A 276 -4.48 11.38 -4.44
N THR A 277 -5.47 11.94 -3.73
CA THR A 277 -5.48 13.37 -3.39
C THR A 277 -4.35 13.72 -2.43
N ARG A 278 -4.15 12.94 -1.37
CA ARG A 278 -3.04 13.10 -0.43
C ARG A 278 -1.72 13.13 -1.18
N GLU A 279 -1.50 12.14 -2.01
CA GLU A 279 -0.28 11.96 -2.77
C GLU A 279 -0.07 13.09 -3.77
N GLN A 280 -0.98 13.30 -4.74
CA GLN A 280 -0.78 14.27 -5.82
C GLN A 280 -0.82 15.74 -5.36
N LYS A 281 -1.73 16.09 -4.45
CA LYS A 281 -1.94 17.50 -4.05
C LYS A 281 -1.03 17.94 -2.92
N TYR A 282 -0.63 17.03 -2.03
CA TYR A 282 0.06 17.40 -0.79
C TYR A 282 1.45 16.80 -0.67
N CYS A 283 1.66 15.53 -1.00
CA CYS A 283 2.96 14.89 -0.77
C CYS A 283 3.91 14.97 -1.95
N LEU A 284 3.45 14.74 -3.18
CA LEU A 284 4.29 14.77 -4.37
C LEU A 284 5.02 16.12 -4.58
N PRO A 285 4.40 17.30 -4.31
CA PRO A 285 5.13 18.57 -4.36
C PRO A 285 6.27 18.68 -3.33
N GLU A 286 6.16 18.00 -2.20
CA GLU A 286 7.12 18.06 -1.08
C GLU A 286 8.21 17.00 -1.20
N THR A 287 7.86 15.81 -1.68
CA THR A 287 8.77 14.67 -1.85
C THR A 287 9.44 14.67 -3.22
N GLU A 288 8.82 15.33 -4.21
CA GLU A 288 9.19 15.30 -5.64
C GLU A 288 9.38 13.85 -6.16
N LYS A 289 8.73 12.87 -5.53
CA LYS A 289 8.83 11.44 -5.83
C LYS A 289 7.59 10.72 -5.31
N MET A 290 7.08 9.77 -6.09
CA MET A 290 6.01 8.87 -5.68
C MET A 290 6.40 8.07 -4.42
N PRO A 291 5.43 7.69 -3.56
CA PRO A 291 5.71 6.91 -2.36
C PRO A 291 6.23 5.51 -2.69
N ASN A 292 7.26 5.06 -1.98
CA ASN A 292 7.69 3.66 -1.98
C ASN A 292 6.90 2.82 -0.97
N TYR A 293 6.34 3.47 0.05
CA TYR A 293 5.51 2.82 1.06
C TYR A 293 4.26 3.65 1.31
N VAL A 294 3.10 3.01 1.35
CA VAL A 294 1.82 3.64 1.71
C VAL A 294 1.31 2.95 2.96
N ALA A 295 1.41 3.64 4.10
CA ALA A 295 1.04 3.15 5.41
C ALA A 295 -0.36 3.62 5.81
N VAL A 296 -1.22 2.67 6.17
CA VAL A 296 -2.62 2.92 6.53
C VAL A 296 -3.06 2.08 7.73
N ASP A 297 -4.08 2.58 8.43
CA ASP A 297 -4.89 1.76 9.34
C ASP A 297 -5.91 0.95 8.54
N ASN A 298 -6.15 -0.29 8.98
CA ASN A 298 -7.14 -1.23 8.49
C ASN A 298 -7.02 -1.41 6.99
N VAL A 299 -5.90 -2.02 6.56
CA VAL A 299 -5.51 -2.16 5.14
C VAL A 299 -6.60 -2.79 4.24
N THR A 300 -7.52 -3.56 4.82
CA THR A 300 -8.63 -4.20 4.10
C THR A 300 -9.87 -3.31 3.95
N SER A 301 -9.92 -2.20 4.67
CA SER A 301 -10.99 -1.20 4.60
C SER A 301 -10.62 -0.13 3.59
N GLY A 302 -11.42 0.02 2.54
CA GLY A 302 -11.17 0.97 1.46
C GLY A 302 -10.44 0.34 0.27
N ASP A 303 -9.60 1.14 -0.40
CA ASP A 303 -9.02 0.85 -1.72
C ASP A 303 -7.49 0.95 -1.71
N ALA A 304 -6.84 0.95 -0.53
CA ALA A 304 -5.40 1.12 -0.40
C ALA A 304 -4.59 0.10 -1.22
N LYS A 305 -4.99 -1.17 -1.21
CA LYS A 305 -4.38 -2.22 -2.03
C LYS A 305 -4.50 -1.93 -3.54
N GLU A 306 -5.68 -1.48 -3.98
CA GLU A 306 -5.93 -1.11 -5.38
C GLU A 306 -5.10 0.11 -5.80
N TYR A 307 -5.01 1.10 -4.92
CA TYR A 307 -4.19 2.29 -5.14
C TYR A 307 -2.70 1.95 -5.24
N VAL A 308 -2.17 1.09 -4.36
CA VAL A 308 -0.78 0.61 -4.45
C VAL A 308 -0.56 -0.21 -5.72
N GLN A 309 -1.51 -1.05 -6.14
CA GLN A 309 -1.43 -1.74 -7.42
C GLN A 309 -1.34 -0.75 -8.59
N TRP A 310 -2.19 0.28 -8.59
CA TRP A 310 -2.17 1.33 -9.60
C TRP A 310 -0.86 2.12 -9.60
N LEU A 311 -0.23 2.35 -8.44
CA LEU A 311 1.09 2.97 -8.35
C LEU A 311 2.21 2.11 -8.96
N ASN A 312 2.10 0.78 -8.91
CA ASN A 312 3.08 -0.11 -9.54
C ASN A 312 2.85 -0.31 -11.03
N SER A 313 1.60 -0.49 -11.46
CA SER A 313 1.27 -0.97 -12.82
C SER A 313 0.59 0.08 -13.70
N GLY A 314 0.21 1.23 -13.15
CA GLY A 314 -0.68 2.17 -13.82
C GLY A 314 -2.09 1.62 -13.98
N GLY A 315 -2.86 2.23 -14.87
CA GLY A 315 -4.25 1.86 -15.11
C GLY A 315 -5.06 3.00 -15.66
N ILE A 316 -6.29 3.12 -15.16
CA ILE A 316 -7.28 4.09 -15.64
C ILE A 316 -7.85 4.90 -14.46
N LEU A 317 -7.97 6.19 -14.67
CA LEU A 317 -8.60 7.14 -13.77
C LEU A 317 -9.81 7.76 -14.48
N PHE A 318 -10.91 7.93 -13.75
CA PHE A 318 -12.17 8.46 -14.29
C PHE A 318 -12.48 9.83 -13.70
N TYR A 319 -12.92 10.76 -14.54
CA TYR A 319 -13.15 12.15 -14.17
C TYR A 319 -14.57 12.61 -14.57
N LYS A 320 -15.11 13.54 -13.77
CA LYS A 320 -16.46 14.10 -13.98
C LYS A 320 -16.53 15.13 -15.11
N ASP A 321 -15.39 15.72 -15.50
CA ASP A 321 -15.30 16.74 -16.55
C ASP A 321 -13.99 16.58 -17.37
N LEU A 322 -13.53 17.63 -18.07
CA LEU A 322 -12.26 17.65 -18.83
C LEU A 322 -11.10 18.27 -18.04
N THR A 323 -11.28 18.48 -16.73
CA THR A 323 -10.28 19.02 -15.82
C THR A 323 -9.68 17.86 -15.02
N PHE A 324 -8.41 17.57 -15.25
CA PHE A 324 -7.75 16.36 -14.71
C PHE A 324 -7.06 16.62 -13.36
N ASP A 325 -7.83 17.01 -12.36
CA ASP A 325 -7.37 17.28 -11.00
C ASP A 325 -7.99 16.35 -9.94
N THR A 326 -7.53 16.46 -8.70
CA THR A 326 -8.00 15.63 -7.59
C THR A 326 -9.47 15.88 -7.22
N GLU A 327 -10.02 17.05 -7.52
CA GLU A 327 -11.40 17.42 -7.19
C GLU A 327 -12.39 16.76 -8.17
N ASN A 328 -11.99 16.70 -9.43
CA ASN A 328 -12.71 16.09 -10.54
C ASN A 328 -12.53 14.57 -10.67
N LEU A 329 -11.51 14.00 -10.03
CA LEU A 329 -11.34 12.54 -9.94
C LEU A 329 -12.57 11.90 -9.27
N ILE A 330 -13.12 10.88 -9.92
CA ILE A 330 -14.20 10.05 -9.37
C ILE A 330 -13.60 8.85 -8.66
N CYS A 331 -12.81 8.08 -9.41
CA CYS A 331 -12.22 6.81 -8.98
C CYS A 331 -11.06 6.44 -9.91
N GLY A 332 -10.31 5.41 -9.53
CA GLY A 332 -9.29 4.81 -10.36
C GLY A 332 -9.07 3.37 -9.96
N PHE A 333 -8.51 2.58 -10.88
CA PHE A 333 -8.08 1.23 -10.60
C PHE A 333 -7.02 0.79 -11.62
N SER A 334 -6.29 -0.25 -11.27
CA SER A 334 -5.17 -0.78 -12.04
C SER A 334 -5.61 -1.79 -13.10
N ILE A 335 -4.84 -1.87 -14.18
CA ILE A 335 -5.11 -2.74 -15.32
C ILE A 335 -3.95 -3.72 -15.43
N VAL A 336 -4.07 -4.84 -14.70
CA VAL A 336 -3.02 -5.87 -14.61
C VAL A 336 -3.47 -7.18 -15.21
N GLU A 337 -4.72 -7.59 -14.98
CA GLU A 337 -5.25 -8.87 -15.45
C GLU A 337 -6.48 -8.67 -16.34
N SER A 338 -6.68 -9.61 -17.26
CA SER A 338 -7.92 -9.67 -18.03
C SER A 338 -9.11 -9.97 -17.12
N GLY A 339 -10.22 -9.28 -17.33
CA GLY A 339 -11.41 -9.48 -16.52
C GLY A 339 -12.51 -8.48 -16.83
N SER A 340 -13.67 -8.67 -16.20
CA SER A 340 -14.75 -7.70 -16.26
C SER A 340 -15.28 -7.42 -14.86
N SER A 341 -15.58 -6.15 -14.59
CA SER A 341 -16.01 -5.72 -13.27
C SER A 341 -17.00 -4.56 -13.38
N ASP A 342 -17.89 -4.46 -12.39
CA ASP A 342 -18.78 -3.31 -12.26
C ASP A 342 -17.99 -2.13 -11.71
N LEU A 343 -18.12 -0.97 -12.36
CA LEU A 343 -17.43 0.26 -11.97
C LEU A 343 -17.84 0.70 -10.54
N ASN A 344 -19.06 0.39 -10.12
CA ASN A 344 -19.53 0.61 -8.75
C ASN A 344 -18.70 -0.11 -7.68
N LYS A 345 -18.04 -1.25 -8.00
CA LYS A 345 -17.15 -1.94 -7.05
C LYS A 345 -15.92 -1.11 -6.70
N PHE A 346 -15.49 -0.25 -7.63
CA PHE A 346 -14.42 0.73 -7.44
C PHE A 346 -14.95 2.11 -7.04
N ARG A 347 -16.23 2.19 -6.63
CA ARG A 347 -16.91 3.43 -6.20
C ARG A 347 -16.94 4.48 -7.31
N CYS A 348 -16.96 4.05 -8.56
CA CYS A 348 -17.20 4.88 -9.73
C CYS A 348 -18.71 5.05 -9.98
N ASP A 349 -19.41 5.67 -9.03
CA ASP A 349 -20.88 5.76 -9.03
C ASP A 349 -21.42 7.08 -9.60
N GLN A 350 -20.53 7.97 -10.05
CA GLN A 350 -20.86 9.26 -10.64
C GLN A 350 -20.80 9.20 -12.18
N PRO A 351 -21.50 10.12 -12.88
CA PRO A 351 -21.34 10.28 -14.32
C PRO A 351 -19.88 10.58 -14.71
N ILE A 352 -19.36 9.85 -15.71
CA ILE A 352 -17.99 9.97 -16.19
C ILE A 352 -17.98 10.73 -17.52
N ARG A 353 -17.11 11.73 -17.63
CA ARG A 353 -16.91 12.54 -18.85
C ARG A 353 -15.63 12.17 -19.59
N SER A 354 -14.57 11.89 -18.85
CA SER A 354 -13.24 11.67 -19.39
C SER A 354 -12.45 10.67 -18.57
N ILE A 355 -11.39 10.15 -19.18
CA ILE A 355 -10.46 9.21 -18.53
C ILE A 355 -9.03 9.67 -18.71
N LYS A 356 -8.18 9.30 -17.75
CA LYS A 356 -6.73 9.38 -17.87
C LYS A 356 -6.17 7.98 -17.78
N ILE A 357 -5.31 7.62 -18.71
CA ILE A 357 -4.61 6.33 -18.74
C ILE A 357 -3.10 6.54 -18.58
N ASN A 358 -2.43 5.60 -17.92
CA ASN A 358 -0.99 5.60 -17.75
C ASN A 358 -0.43 4.17 -17.69
N ARG A 359 0.80 3.98 -18.20
CA ARG A 359 1.58 2.73 -18.13
C ARG A 359 0.86 1.48 -18.65
N LEU A 360 -0.06 1.65 -19.60
CA LEU A 360 -0.70 0.52 -20.27
C LEU A 360 0.23 -0.12 -21.30
N LYS A 361 0.17 -1.44 -21.41
CA LYS A 361 0.96 -2.24 -22.35
C LYS A 361 0.30 -2.36 -23.71
N GLU A 362 1.11 -2.52 -24.75
CA GLU A 362 0.66 -2.83 -26.11
C GLU A 362 -0.30 -4.04 -26.10
N GLY A 363 -1.35 -3.94 -26.92
CA GLY A 363 -2.38 -4.98 -27.04
C GLY A 363 -3.41 -5.00 -25.91
N THR A 364 -3.25 -4.20 -24.86
CA THR A 364 -4.31 -3.97 -23.87
C THR A 364 -5.54 -3.37 -24.54
N ILE A 365 -6.70 -4.01 -24.35
CA ILE A 365 -8.01 -3.54 -24.81
C ILE A 365 -8.87 -3.25 -23.58
N ILE A 366 -9.46 -2.06 -23.53
CA ILE A 366 -10.36 -1.62 -22.46
C ILE A 366 -11.69 -1.25 -23.09
N ARG A 367 -12.77 -1.89 -22.63
CA ARG A 367 -14.14 -1.57 -23.02
C ARG A 367 -14.91 -1.02 -21.83
N ILE A 368 -15.52 0.15 -22.00
CA ILE A 368 -16.33 0.78 -20.96
C ILE A 368 -17.76 0.88 -21.45
N PHE A 369 -18.69 0.26 -20.73
CA PHE A 369 -20.09 0.09 -21.13
C PHE A 369 -21.00 1.05 -20.38
N ASP A 370 -22.01 1.57 -21.08
CA ASP A 370 -23.05 2.45 -20.55
C ASP A 370 -24.02 1.76 -19.56
N LYS A 371 -24.17 0.44 -19.64
CA LYS A 371 -25.11 -0.34 -18.83
C LYS A 371 -24.51 -1.66 -18.36
N SER A 372 -25.00 -2.13 -17.21
CA SER A 372 -24.71 -3.46 -16.66
C SER A 372 -25.15 -4.56 -17.65
N TYR A 373 -24.17 -5.03 -18.42
CA TYR A 373 -24.15 -6.18 -19.32
C TYR A 373 -25.38 -7.12 -19.30
N LYS A 374 -26.31 -6.93 -20.24
CA LYS A 374 -27.11 -7.97 -20.93
C LYS A 374 -27.64 -7.40 -22.27
N PHE A 375 -27.35 -8.09 -23.39
CA PHE A 375 -27.92 -7.97 -24.77
C PHE A 375 -27.20 -7.13 -25.85
N GLN A 376 -27.44 -7.55 -27.10
CA GLN A 376 -26.94 -7.14 -28.43
C GLN A 376 -27.04 -5.64 -28.81
N ASN A 377 -27.22 -4.72 -27.85
CA ASN A 377 -27.41 -3.29 -28.08
C ASN A 377 -26.67 -2.39 -27.06
N SER A 378 -25.72 -2.92 -26.29
CA SER A 378 -24.94 -2.11 -25.34
C SER A 378 -24.02 -1.14 -26.07
N GLU A 379 -24.06 0.12 -25.65
CA GLU A 379 -23.13 1.13 -26.15
C GLU A 379 -21.85 1.07 -25.33
N TYR A 380 -20.72 1.09 -26.01
CA TYR A 380 -19.42 1.04 -25.35
C TYR A 380 -18.38 1.85 -26.09
N VAL A 381 -17.35 2.21 -25.36
CA VAL A 381 -16.12 2.77 -25.89
C VAL A 381 -15.07 1.67 -25.81
N GLU A 382 -14.29 1.51 -26.87
CA GLU A 382 -13.14 0.60 -26.91
C GLU A 382 -11.87 1.41 -27.08
N LEU A 383 -10.95 1.23 -26.14
CA LEU A 383 -9.59 1.73 -26.19
C LEU A 383 -8.65 0.55 -26.44
N THR A 384 -7.92 0.57 -27.54
CA THR A 384 -6.92 -0.44 -27.90
C THR A 384 -5.54 0.20 -27.89
N MET A 385 -4.64 -0.32 -27.06
CA MET A 385 -3.24 0.10 -27.01
C MET A 385 -2.46 -0.53 -28.16
N LYS A 386 -1.75 0.31 -28.91
CA LYS A 386 -0.92 -0.04 -30.08
C LYS A 386 0.59 -0.03 -29.75
N LYS A 387 0.96 0.53 -28.60
CA LYS A 387 2.34 0.66 -28.14
C LYS A 387 2.36 0.72 -26.62
N ASP A 388 3.42 0.17 -26.02
CA ASP A 388 3.74 0.35 -24.61
C ASP A 388 3.86 1.84 -24.25
N MET A 389 3.20 2.22 -23.16
CA MET A 389 3.41 3.51 -22.51
C MET A 389 4.62 3.45 -21.57
N SER A 390 5.48 4.46 -21.62
CA SER A 390 6.54 4.64 -20.65
C SER A 390 6.01 5.07 -19.28
N ASP A 391 6.87 5.03 -18.25
CA ASP A 391 6.50 5.36 -16.87
C ASP A 391 6.02 6.81 -16.68
N THR A 392 6.39 7.72 -17.59
CA THR A 392 6.04 9.15 -17.53
C THR A 392 4.94 9.56 -18.51
N GLU A 393 4.48 8.63 -19.36
CA GLU A 393 3.46 8.92 -20.35
C GLU A 393 2.06 8.81 -19.74
N GLU A 394 1.22 9.82 -20.03
CA GLU A 394 -0.17 9.88 -19.63
C GLU A 394 -1.01 10.35 -20.81
N PHE A 395 -2.16 9.72 -21.06
CA PHE A 395 -3.11 10.20 -22.06
C PHE A 395 -4.44 10.57 -21.43
N LYS A 396 -4.93 11.75 -21.80
CA LYS A 396 -6.22 12.31 -21.40
C LYS A 396 -7.21 12.12 -22.55
N ILE A 397 -8.30 11.41 -22.29
CA ILE A 397 -9.26 11.01 -23.31
C ILE A 397 -10.64 11.55 -22.94
N ASP A 398 -11.19 12.37 -23.82
CA ASP A 398 -12.58 12.81 -23.78
C ASP A 398 -13.47 11.66 -24.32
N LEU A 399 -14.37 11.13 -23.48
CA LEU A 399 -15.23 10.01 -23.87
C LEU A 399 -16.37 10.38 -24.84
N GLU A 400 -16.62 11.68 -25.10
CA GLU A 400 -17.60 12.15 -26.09
C GLU A 400 -17.02 12.28 -27.51
N ASN A 401 -15.70 12.23 -27.68
CA ASN A 401 -15.09 12.28 -29.00
C ASN A 401 -15.21 10.91 -29.67
N TYR A 402 -16.21 10.73 -30.53
CA TYR A 402 -16.67 9.41 -31.01
C TYR A 402 -15.59 8.50 -31.62
N ASN A 403 -14.50 9.02 -32.20
CA ASN A 403 -13.38 8.20 -32.70
C ASN A 403 -12.08 9.00 -32.68
N PHE A 404 -10.98 8.37 -32.26
CA PHE A 404 -9.64 8.94 -32.30
C PHE A 404 -8.57 7.85 -32.48
N GLU A 405 -7.51 8.15 -33.22
CA GLU A 405 -6.37 7.23 -33.36
C GLU A 405 -5.07 8.02 -33.43
N ASN A 406 -4.04 7.52 -32.75
CA ASN A 406 -2.67 7.99 -32.87
C ASN A 406 -1.68 6.80 -32.91
N SER A 407 -0.40 7.06 -32.66
CA SER A 407 0.64 6.04 -32.62
C SER A 407 0.57 5.13 -31.38
N TYR A 408 -0.06 5.57 -30.30
CA TYR A 408 -0.13 4.85 -29.02
C TYR A 408 -1.41 4.07 -28.84
N TYR A 409 -2.55 4.61 -29.28
CA TYR A 409 -3.83 3.98 -29.06
C TYR A 409 -4.84 4.32 -30.14
N LYS A 410 -5.85 3.45 -30.22
CA LYS A 410 -7.07 3.64 -30.99
C LYS A 410 -8.25 3.68 -30.04
N TYR A 411 -9.11 4.65 -30.20
CA TYR A 411 -10.32 4.86 -29.41
C TYR A 411 -11.52 4.91 -30.34
N ILE A 412 -12.51 4.04 -30.10
CA ILE A 412 -13.69 3.90 -30.96
C ILE A 412 -14.94 3.84 -30.09
N TYR A 413 -15.95 4.60 -30.46
CA TYR A 413 -17.29 4.47 -29.87
C TYR A 413 -18.18 3.57 -30.73
N TYR A 414 -18.85 2.64 -30.06
CA TYR A 414 -19.82 1.71 -30.64
C TYR A 414 -21.20 2.00 -30.06
N GLY A 415 -22.05 2.74 -30.78
CA GLY A 415 -23.40 3.10 -30.33
C GLY A 415 -24.10 4.10 -31.26
N LYS A 416 -25.33 4.50 -30.92
CA LYS A 416 -26.14 5.44 -31.72
C LYS A 416 -25.98 6.89 -31.26
N LYS A 417 -25.86 7.13 -29.94
CA LYS A 417 -25.50 8.41 -29.29
C LYS A 417 -25.54 8.20 -27.76
N LEU A 418 -24.50 8.62 -27.04
CA LEU A 418 -24.43 8.52 -25.57
C LEU A 418 -25.44 9.44 -24.88
N ASP A 419 -26.71 9.03 -24.82
CA ASP A 419 -27.77 9.73 -24.08
C ASP A 419 -27.81 9.22 -22.63
N LYS A 420 -27.32 10.07 -21.71
CA LYS A 420 -27.23 9.85 -20.24
C LYS A 420 -26.15 8.85 -19.81
N LYS A 421 -24.97 9.43 -19.60
CA LYS A 421 -23.62 8.87 -19.37
C LYS A 421 -23.42 8.30 -17.96
N THR A 422 -24.02 7.15 -17.68
CA THR A 422 -23.67 6.36 -16.50
C THR A 422 -22.89 5.15 -16.94
N PHE A 423 -21.58 5.25 -17.20
CA PHE A 423 -20.82 4.04 -17.44
C PHE A 423 -20.90 3.15 -16.19
N GLN A 424 -21.28 1.89 -16.37
CA GLN A 424 -21.58 0.97 -15.26
C GLN A 424 -20.60 -0.19 -15.17
N LYS A 425 -19.99 -0.57 -16.29
CA LYS A 425 -19.14 -1.74 -16.38
C LYS A 425 -17.89 -1.46 -17.19
N ILE A 426 -16.81 -2.11 -16.81
CA ILE A 426 -15.56 -2.14 -17.56
C ILE A 426 -15.15 -3.59 -17.82
N GLU A 427 -14.66 -3.84 -19.03
CA GLU A 427 -13.99 -5.07 -19.44
C GLU A 427 -12.57 -4.71 -19.86
N VAL A 428 -11.62 -5.51 -19.39
CA VAL A 428 -10.21 -5.40 -19.69
C VAL A 428 -9.77 -6.72 -20.31
N ILE A 429 -9.08 -6.63 -21.44
CA ILE A 429 -8.38 -7.74 -22.06
C ILE A 429 -6.91 -7.33 -22.15
N VAL A 430 -6.08 -7.95 -21.33
CA VAL A 430 -4.63 -7.81 -21.40
C VAL A 430 -4.11 -8.96 -22.24
N SER A 431 -3.66 -8.65 -23.47
CA SER A 431 -2.92 -9.62 -24.26
C SER A 431 -1.49 -9.67 -23.74
N TYR A 432 -1.18 -10.64 -22.87
CA TYR A 432 0.22 -10.95 -22.63
C TYR A 432 0.80 -11.40 -23.97
N ALA A 433 1.77 -10.65 -24.51
CA ALA A 433 2.67 -11.24 -25.48
C ALA A 433 3.20 -12.52 -24.82
N GLN A 434 2.90 -13.66 -25.43
CA GLN A 434 3.28 -14.97 -24.92
C GLN A 434 4.68 -14.89 -24.32
N GLU A 435 4.80 -15.27 -23.05
CA GLU A 435 6.08 -15.50 -22.38
C GLU A 435 7.02 -16.17 -23.39
N LYS A 436 8.05 -15.43 -23.82
CA LYS A 436 9.26 -16.08 -24.29
C LYS A 436 9.82 -16.78 -23.05
N LYS A 437 9.39 -18.02 -22.85
CA LYS A 437 9.99 -18.99 -21.92
C LYS A 437 11.50 -18.92 -22.13
N LEU A 438 12.22 -18.53 -21.07
CA LEU A 438 13.62 -18.83 -20.87
C LEU A 438 13.74 -19.51 -19.51
#